data_AF-A0A840J2H4-F1
#
_entry.id   AF-A0A840J2H4-F1
#
_cell.length_a   1.000
_cell.length_b   1.000
_cell.length_c   1.000
_cell.angle_alpha   90.00
_cell.angle_beta   90.00
_cell.angle_gamma   90.00
#
_symmetry.space_group_name_H-M   'P 1'
#
loop_
_entity.id
_entity.type
_entity.pdbx_description
1 polymer ?
#
loop_
_entity_poly.entity_id
_entity_poly.type
_entity_poly.pdbx_seq_one_letter_code
_entity_poly.pdbx_strand_id
1 'polypeptide(L)'
;MTEPGNHVHISGDSNGPMIFGGVVHGNVTGGTGGGETETAAELRRLVAELLALVRAADLAKQEVIADNLEELADAAGSEVAAAVPISRWEKVKKLLSGAAEFAGLTVRISEQVSKLWPS
;
A
#
# COMPACT_ATOMS: atom_id res chain seq x y z
N MET A 1 12.67 -39.13 0.34
CA MET A 1 12.03 -38.08 -0.48
C MET A 1 12.27 -36.77 0.26
N THR A 2 13.19 -35.97 -0.24
CA THR A 2 13.68 -34.74 0.40
C THR A 2 13.87 -33.73 -0.73
N GLU A 3 13.17 -32.61 -0.68
CA GLU A 3 13.16 -31.56 -1.71
C GLU A 3 14.55 -30.92 -1.88
N PRO A 4 14.98 -30.57 -3.10
CA PRO A 4 16.15 -29.72 -3.27
C PRO A 4 15.76 -28.24 -3.11
N GLY A 5 16.34 -27.60 -2.09
CA GLY A 5 16.21 -26.16 -1.82
C GLY A 5 16.89 -25.31 -2.90
N ASN A 6 16.23 -24.23 -3.30
CA ASN A 6 16.71 -23.32 -4.34
C ASN A 6 17.74 -22.34 -3.72
N HIS A 7 18.98 -22.37 -4.21
CA HIS A 7 20.03 -21.44 -3.82
C HIS A 7 20.11 -20.31 -4.85
N VAL A 8 19.87 -19.06 -4.44
CA VAL A 8 20.05 -17.88 -5.29
C VAL A 8 21.34 -17.18 -4.88
N HIS A 9 22.25 -17.00 -5.84
CA HIS A 9 23.50 -16.26 -5.65
C HIS A 9 23.34 -14.88 -6.30
N ILE A 10 23.40 -13.81 -5.50
CA ILE A 10 23.33 -12.43 -5.97
C ILE A 10 24.71 -11.81 -5.82
N SER A 11 25.37 -11.52 -6.94
CA SER A 11 26.64 -10.81 -7.00
C SER A 11 26.37 -9.37 -7.45
N GLY A 12 26.67 -8.39 -6.59
CA GLY A 12 26.63 -6.97 -6.92
C GLY A 12 27.58 -6.21 -6.01
N ASP A 13 28.49 -5.43 -6.60
CA ASP A 13 29.43 -4.58 -5.88
C ASP A 13 28.64 -3.42 -5.24
N SER A 14 28.68 -3.30 -3.91
CA SER A 14 28.00 -2.23 -3.19
C SER A 14 28.94 -1.66 -2.12
N ASN A 15 29.48 -0.48 -2.39
CA ASN A 15 30.30 0.32 -1.48
C ASN A 15 29.44 1.08 -0.45
N GLY A 16 28.69 0.35 0.37
CA GLY A 16 27.92 0.88 1.50
C GLY A 16 27.74 -0.17 2.60
N PRO A 17 27.70 0.20 3.88
CA PRO A 17 27.68 -0.79 4.96
C PRO A 17 26.35 -1.55 5.00
N MET A 18 26.39 -2.83 4.60
CA MET A 18 25.28 -3.77 4.76
C MET A 18 25.18 -4.23 6.22
N ILE A 19 24.11 -3.82 6.91
CA ILE A 19 23.72 -4.38 8.20
C ILE A 19 22.99 -5.71 7.90
N PHE A 20 23.66 -6.83 8.17
CA PHE A 20 23.04 -8.15 8.22
C PHE A 20 22.47 -8.39 9.62
N GLY A 21 21.15 -8.51 9.73
CA GLY A 21 20.50 -8.80 11.01
C GLY A 21 19.01 -9.05 10.86
N GLY A 22 18.64 -10.28 10.50
CA GLY A 22 17.25 -10.75 10.52
C GLY A 22 16.96 -11.65 9.33
N VAL A 23 16.69 -12.93 9.60
CA VAL A 23 16.29 -13.93 8.60
C VAL A 23 15.03 -13.45 7.87
N VAL A 24 15.17 -13.01 6.63
CA VAL A 24 14.05 -12.78 5.71
C VAL A 24 13.75 -14.10 5.02
N HIS A 25 12.72 -14.80 5.48
CA HIS A 25 12.06 -15.82 4.68
C HIS A 25 11.12 -15.08 3.72
N GLY A 26 11.64 -14.71 2.55
CA GLY A 26 10.88 -13.99 1.55
C GLY A 26 11.56 -14.13 0.20
N ASN A 27 10.90 -14.83 -0.71
CA ASN A 27 11.33 -15.05 -2.08
C ASN A 27 11.51 -13.69 -2.79
N VAL A 28 12.74 -13.21 -2.95
CA VAL A 28 13.02 -12.03 -3.78
C VAL A 28 12.99 -12.45 -5.24
N THR A 29 11.78 -12.44 -5.82
CA THR A 29 11.62 -12.51 -7.27
C THR A 29 11.57 -11.10 -7.83
N GLY A 30 12.69 -10.65 -8.41
CA GLY A 30 12.63 -9.72 -9.53
C GLY A 30 11.90 -10.41 -10.68
N GLY A 31 10.76 -9.85 -11.08
CA GLY A 31 9.90 -10.45 -12.10
C GLY A 31 9.17 -9.37 -12.88
N THR A 32 9.58 -9.16 -14.12
CA THR A 32 8.73 -8.59 -15.16
C THR A 32 7.57 -9.54 -15.42
N GLY A 33 6.35 -9.17 -15.01
CA GLY A 33 5.12 -9.87 -15.41
C GLY A 33 3.99 -9.75 -14.40
N GLY A 34 2.98 -8.92 -14.72
CA GLY A 34 1.55 -9.07 -14.33
C GLY A 34 1.17 -9.37 -12.87
N GLY A 35 2.07 -9.22 -11.91
CA GLY A 35 1.87 -9.50 -10.49
C GLY A 35 1.75 -8.20 -9.71
N GLU A 36 0.67 -8.07 -8.95
CA GLU A 36 0.47 -6.97 -8.00
C GLU A 36 1.70 -6.83 -7.09
N THR A 37 2.19 -5.60 -6.92
CA THR A 37 3.30 -5.33 -5.99
C THR A 37 2.83 -5.51 -4.55
N GLU A 38 3.72 -5.93 -3.65
CA GLU A 38 3.41 -6.04 -2.21
C GLU A 38 2.85 -4.72 -1.65
N THR A 39 3.35 -3.58 -2.14
CA THR A 39 2.86 -2.25 -1.78
C THR A 39 1.42 -2.00 -2.25
N ALA A 40 1.05 -2.44 -3.46
CA ALA A 40 -0.32 -2.33 -3.95
C ALA A 40 -1.28 -3.23 -3.16
N ALA A 41 -0.87 -4.46 -2.84
CA ALA A 41 -1.67 -5.38 -2.03
C ALA A 41 -1.89 -4.85 -0.61
N GLU A 42 -0.85 -4.31 0.03
CA GLU A 42 -0.97 -3.71 1.36
C GLU A 42 -1.84 -2.44 1.34
N LEU A 43 -1.73 -1.59 0.30
CA LEU A 43 -2.61 -0.44 0.15
C LEU A 43 -4.08 -0.88 0.07
N ARG A 44 -4.41 -1.87 -0.78
CA ARG A 44 -5.79 -2.38 -0.90
C ARG A 44 -6.30 -2.96 0.42
N ARG A 45 -5.46 -3.70 1.15
CA ARG A 45 -5.81 -4.25 2.47
C ARG A 45 -6.16 -3.15 3.47
N LEU A 46 -5.30 -2.12 3.58
CA LEU A 46 -5.51 -0.99 4.48
C LEU A 46 -6.75 -0.17 4.10
N VAL A 47 -6.97 0.04 2.80
CA VAL A 47 -8.15 0.73 2.28
C VAL A 47 -9.42 -0.05 2.62
N ALA A 48 -9.44 -1.38 2.46
CA ALA A 48 -10.58 -2.21 2.84
C ALA A 48 -10.88 -2.14 4.35
N GLU A 49 -9.83 -2.12 5.19
CA GLU A 49 -9.97 -1.93 6.64
C GLU A 49 -10.60 -0.57 6.99
N LEU A 50 -10.11 0.51 6.38
CA LEU A 50 -10.67 1.84 6.57
C LEU A 50 -12.11 1.95 6.05
N LEU A 51 -12.41 1.32 4.92
CA LEU A 51 -13.75 1.29 4.32
C LEU A 51 -14.77 0.63 5.27
N ALA A 52 -14.39 -0.48 5.91
CA ALA A 52 -15.23 -1.15 6.90
C ALA A 52 -15.55 -0.24 8.09
N LEU A 53 -14.55 0.49 8.60
CA LEU A 53 -14.75 1.44 9.71
C LEU A 53 -15.60 2.64 9.29
N VAL A 54 -15.34 3.21 8.11
CA VAL A 54 -16.14 4.31 7.55
C VAL A 54 -17.59 3.91 7.39
N ARG A 55 -17.87 2.68 6.93
CA ARG A 55 -19.24 2.16 6.76
C ARG A 55 -19.95 1.87 8.09
N ALA A 56 -19.20 1.67 9.17
CA ALA A 56 -19.73 1.46 10.51
C ALA A 56 -19.91 2.78 11.29
N ALA A 57 -19.27 3.86 10.83
CA ALA A 57 -19.31 5.18 11.48
C ALA A 57 -20.43 6.06 10.91
N ASP A 58 -21.05 6.88 11.76
CA ASP A 58 -22.07 7.85 11.35
C ASP A 58 -21.40 9.14 10.82
N LEU A 59 -20.96 9.10 9.57
CA LEU A 59 -20.22 10.19 8.92
C LEU A 59 -21.10 10.93 7.90
N ALA A 60 -21.13 12.26 7.99
CA ALA A 60 -21.94 13.13 7.11
C ALA A 60 -21.65 13.00 5.59
N LYS A 61 -20.54 12.36 5.20
CA LYS A 61 -20.12 12.15 3.81
C LYS A 61 -19.60 10.72 3.57
N GLN A 62 -20.17 9.75 4.28
CA GLN A 62 -19.74 8.36 4.23
C GLN A 62 -19.62 7.81 2.79
N GLU A 63 -20.62 8.03 1.94
CA GLU A 63 -20.60 7.56 0.53
C GLU A 63 -19.43 8.16 -0.25
N VAL A 64 -19.22 9.48 -0.15
CA VAL A 64 -18.11 10.15 -0.84
C VAL A 64 -16.75 9.64 -0.37
N ILE A 65 -16.61 9.33 0.93
CA ILE A 65 -15.38 8.75 1.48
C ILE A 65 -15.18 7.34 0.92
N ALA A 66 -16.22 6.51 0.95
CA ALA A 66 -16.17 5.13 0.44
C ALA A 66 -15.82 5.08 -1.05
N ASP A 67 -16.47 5.90 -1.89
CA ASP A 67 -16.20 5.94 -3.34
C ASP A 67 -14.75 6.31 -3.62
N ASN A 68 -14.21 7.32 -2.92
CA ASN A 68 -12.82 7.75 -3.12
C ASN A 68 -11.82 6.71 -2.62
N LEU A 69 -12.18 5.91 -1.60
CA LEU A 69 -11.38 4.78 -1.12
C LEU A 69 -11.40 3.62 -2.11
N GLU A 70 -12.57 3.24 -2.65
CA GLU A 70 -12.68 2.20 -3.67
C GLU A 70 -11.89 2.57 -4.93
N GLU A 71 -12.05 3.82 -5.39
CA GLU A 71 -11.28 4.37 -6.50
C GLU A 71 -9.74 4.41 -6.25
N LEU A 72 -9.31 4.51 -4.99
CA LEU A 72 -7.89 4.45 -4.60
C LEU A 72 -7.36 3.01 -4.61
N ALA A 73 -8.16 2.05 -4.13
CA ALA A 73 -7.82 0.63 -4.17
C ALA A 73 -7.73 0.09 -5.61
N ASP A 74 -8.64 0.51 -6.48
CA ASP A 74 -8.64 0.14 -7.90
C ASP A 74 -7.43 0.72 -8.65
N ALA A 75 -7.01 1.93 -8.27
CA ALA A 75 -5.80 2.55 -8.80
C ALA A 75 -4.53 1.80 -8.39
N ALA A 76 -4.51 1.16 -7.21
CA ALA A 76 -3.35 0.41 -6.74
C ALA A 76 -3.04 -0.73 -7.73
N GLY A 77 -1.82 -0.78 -8.26
CA GLY A 77 -1.44 -1.80 -9.25
C GLY A 77 -1.97 -1.57 -10.68
N SER A 78 -2.64 -0.45 -10.93
CA SER A 78 -3.08 -0.02 -12.27
C SER A 78 -2.17 1.07 -12.83
N GLU A 79 -2.01 1.13 -14.15
CA GLU A 79 -1.32 2.24 -14.81
C GLU A 79 -2.22 3.47 -14.85
N VAL A 80 -2.05 4.35 -13.86
CA VAL A 80 -2.77 5.62 -13.73
C VAL A 80 -1.81 6.77 -13.45
N ALA A 81 -2.17 7.98 -13.88
CA ALA A 81 -1.39 9.17 -13.55
C ALA A 81 -1.39 9.40 -12.03
N ALA A 82 -0.21 9.48 -11.41
CA ALA A 82 -0.01 9.62 -9.96
C ALA A 82 -0.88 10.70 -9.29
N ALA A 83 -1.12 11.82 -9.98
CA ALA A 83 -1.96 12.91 -9.49
C ALA A 83 -3.40 12.49 -9.14
N VAL A 84 -3.95 11.48 -9.82
CA VAL A 84 -5.33 11.00 -9.61
C VAL A 84 -5.51 10.30 -8.26
N PRO A 85 -4.81 9.19 -7.95
CA PRO A 85 -4.90 8.53 -6.64
C PRO A 85 -4.44 9.44 -5.50
N ILE A 86 -3.43 10.27 -5.71
CA ILE A 86 -3.00 11.26 -4.70
C ILE A 86 -4.14 12.24 -4.38
N SER A 87 -4.82 12.79 -5.40
CA SER A 87 -5.93 13.72 -5.19
C SER A 87 -7.11 13.08 -4.45
N ARG A 88 -7.47 11.84 -4.82
CA ARG A 88 -8.50 11.04 -4.13
C ARG A 88 -8.14 10.84 -2.66
N TRP A 89 -6.89 10.46 -2.39
CA TRP A 89 -6.41 10.28 -1.03
C TRP A 89 -6.43 11.58 -0.20
N GLU A 90 -5.98 12.70 -0.77
CA GLU A 90 -6.06 14.02 -0.11
C GLU A 90 -7.50 14.41 0.24
N LYS A 91 -8.46 14.09 -0.64
CA LYS A 91 -9.88 14.35 -0.38
C LYS A 91 -10.40 13.50 0.78
N VAL A 92 -10.07 12.22 0.84
CA VAL A 92 -10.40 11.34 1.98
C VAL A 92 -9.84 11.89 3.28
N LYS A 93 -8.56 12.27 3.31
CA LYS A 93 -7.92 12.86 4.50
C LYS A 93 -8.64 14.10 5.01
N LYS A 94 -9.05 15.00 4.11
CA LYS A 94 -9.82 16.21 4.47
C LYS A 94 -11.19 15.88 5.05
N LEU A 95 -11.84 14.83 4.55
CA LEU A 95 -13.16 14.41 5.03
C LEU A 95 -13.10 13.67 6.37
N LEU A 96 -12.02 12.96 6.64
CA LEU A 96 -11.75 12.29 7.91
C LEU A 96 -11.07 13.20 8.94
N SER A 97 -10.79 14.46 8.59
CA SER A 97 -10.08 15.38 9.50
C SER A 97 -10.88 15.57 10.79
N GLY A 98 -10.22 15.40 11.94
CA GLY A 98 -10.84 15.53 13.25
C GLY A 98 -11.42 14.23 13.83
N ALA A 99 -11.49 13.15 13.05
CA ALA A 99 -11.92 11.84 13.53
C ALA A 99 -10.70 10.99 13.93
N ALA A 100 -10.30 11.10 15.21
CA ALA A 100 -9.09 10.48 15.76
C ALA A 100 -9.05 8.96 15.62
N GLU A 101 -10.22 8.31 15.57
CA GLU A 101 -10.35 6.86 15.39
C GLU A 101 -9.72 6.35 14.08
N PHE A 102 -9.66 7.17 13.02
CA PHE A 102 -9.08 6.78 11.74
C PHE A 102 -7.60 7.17 11.58
N ALA A 103 -7.01 7.87 12.56
CA ALA A 103 -5.69 8.48 12.42
C ALA A 103 -4.59 7.44 12.12
N GLY A 104 -4.62 6.29 12.81
CA GLY A 104 -3.62 5.22 12.62
C GLY A 104 -3.66 4.63 11.20
N LEU A 105 -4.84 4.34 10.66
CA LEU A 105 -5.00 3.85 9.29
C LEU A 105 -4.65 4.92 8.26
N THR A 106 -5.01 6.18 8.53
CA THR A 106 -4.70 7.30 7.65
C THR A 106 -3.19 7.47 7.47
N VAL A 107 -2.39 7.31 8.53
CA VAL A 107 -0.92 7.35 8.43
C VAL A 107 -0.40 6.20 7.57
N ARG A 108 -0.80 4.95 7.88
CA ARG A 108 -0.34 3.75 7.15
C ARG A 108 -0.71 3.79 5.67
N ILE A 109 -1.91 4.25 5.33
CA ILE A 109 -2.34 4.41 3.93
C ILE A 109 -1.49 5.49 3.25
N SER A 110 -1.24 6.63 3.90
CA SER A 110 -0.39 7.68 3.34
C SER A 110 1.02 7.17 3.00
N GLU A 111 1.59 6.32 3.85
CA GLU A 111 2.89 5.70 3.57
C GLU A 111 2.86 4.84 2.31
N GLN A 112 1.81 4.03 2.09
CA GLN A 112 1.71 3.20 0.88
C GLN A 112 1.44 4.04 -0.36
N VAL A 113 0.59 5.07 -0.25
CA VAL A 113 0.32 6.03 -1.33
C VAL A 113 1.62 6.71 -1.79
N SER A 114 2.45 7.19 -0.86
CA SER A 114 3.74 7.82 -1.20
C SER A 114 4.76 6.86 -1.81
N LYS A 115 4.69 5.56 -1.47
CA LYS A 115 5.56 4.53 -2.06
C LYS A 115 5.15 4.18 -3.50
N LEU A 116 3.85 4.09 -3.77
CA LEU A 116 3.32 3.78 -5.10
C LEU A 116 3.36 4.98 -6.05
N TRP A 117 3.08 6.16 -5.52
CA TRP A 117 2.97 7.40 -6.27
C TRP A 117 3.77 8.51 -5.57
N PRO A 118 5.11 8.52 -5.73
CA PRO A 118 5.92 9.60 -5.22
C PRO A 118 5.58 10.91 -5.97
N SER A 119 5.34 11.95 -5.19
CA SER A 119 5.10 13.32 -5.66
C SER A 119 6.37 14.07 -6.03
#